data_AF-A0A537SAV2-F1
#
_entry.id   AF-A0A537SAV2-F1
#
_cell.length_a   1.000
_cell.length_b   1.000
_cell.length_c   1.000
_cell.angle_alpha   90.00
_cell.angle_beta   90.00
_cell.angle_gamma   90.00
#
_symmetry.space_group_name_H-M   'P 1'
#
loop_
_entity.id
_entity.type
_entity.pdbx_description
1 polymer ?
#
loop_
_entity_poly.entity_id
_entity_poly.type
_entity_poly.pdbx_seq_one_letter_code
_entity_poly.pdbx_strand_id
1 'polypeptide(L)'
;MLADVQDNPGAGGTSDTVGILRALIAHRAKGAVIGMMVDPEAAERATALGEGALLDCGIGAKVGYAGETPVEAKWRIVRLGSGNFTGSGPMYGGAKFHIGPMALVTDEDSGVSAVLAAKRIQANDKEMFRHIGVEPAEVPILVLKST
;
A
#
# COMPACT_ATOMS: atom_id res chain seq x y z
N MET A 1 -15.56 3.01 -2.98
CA MET A 1 -14.43 3.90 -3.31
C MET A 1 -14.62 5.17 -2.52
N LEU A 2 -13.88 5.36 -1.42
CA LEU A 2 -13.86 6.63 -0.71
C LEU A 2 -12.80 7.48 -1.42
N ALA A 3 -13.21 8.16 -2.49
CA ALA A 3 -12.40 9.18 -3.14
C ALA A 3 -12.78 10.51 -2.47
N ASP A 4 -11.85 11.07 -1.72
CA ASP A 4 -11.96 12.41 -1.14
C ASP A 4 -11.80 13.44 -2.27
N VAL A 5 -12.87 14.17 -2.59
CA VAL A 5 -12.97 15.08 -3.74
C VAL A 5 -13.41 16.49 -3.33
N GLN A 6 -13.15 16.95 -2.09
CA GLN A 6 -13.38 18.37 -1.77
C GLN A 6 -12.23 19.04 -0.99
N ASP A 7 -11.27 19.51 -1.79
CA ASP A 7 -10.68 20.87 -1.82
C ASP A 7 -10.66 21.69 -0.51
N ASN A 8 -9.45 21.81 0.09
CA ASN A 8 -8.94 23.08 0.59
C ASN A 8 -7.39 23.06 0.77
N PRO A 9 -6.62 23.97 0.14
CA PRO A 9 -5.18 24.10 0.32
C PRO A 9 -4.87 24.87 1.62
N GLY A 10 -4.65 24.17 2.73
CA GLY A 10 -4.35 24.90 3.98
C GLY A 10 -4.29 24.11 5.28
N ALA A 11 -3.99 22.82 5.26
CA ALA A 11 -3.57 22.10 6.46
C ALA A 11 -2.77 20.87 6.01
N GLY A 12 -1.45 20.95 6.10
CA GLY A 12 -0.53 19.87 5.75
C GLY A 12 -0.66 18.67 6.67
N GLY A 13 -1.66 17.82 6.42
CA GLY A 13 -1.78 16.48 6.99
C GLY A 13 -0.93 15.49 6.20
N THR A 14 0.38 15.58 6.29
CA THR A 14 1.29 14.58 5.69
C THR A 14 1.19 13.20 6.40
N SER A 15 0.33 13.11 7.44
CA SER A 15 0.21 12.03 8.42
C SER A 15 -0.84 10.94 8.16
N ASP A 16 -1.45 10.91 6.98
CA ASP A 16 -2.65 10.08 6.78
C ASP A 16 -2.38 8.57 6.64
N THR A 17 -1.29 8.12 6.00
CA THR A 17 -1.19 6.71 5.59
C THR A 17 -0.95 5.75 6.75
N VAL A 18 0.02 6.04 7.62
CA VAL A 18 0.33 5.19 8.77
C VAL A 18 -0.73 5.34 9.86
N GLY A 19 -1.26 6.55 10.06
CA GLY A 19 -2.37 6.80 10.99
C GLY A 19 -3.63 6.00 10.61
N ILE A 20 -4.02 6.03 9.33
CA ILE A 20 -5.16 5.23 8.84
C ILE A 20 -4.88 3.74 8.95
N LEU A 21 -3.68 3.26 8.60
CA LEU A 21 -3.33 1.85 8.76
C LEU A 21 -3.47 1.39 10.23
N ARG A 22 -2.96 2.18 11.18
CA ARG A 22 -3.12 1.90 12.62
C ARG A 22 -4.58 1.86 13.03
N ALA A 23 -5.40 2.81 12.56
CA ALA A 23 -6.83 2.84 12.87
C ALA A 23 -7.54 1.60 12.31
N LEU A 24 -7.27 1.21 11.06
CA LEU A 24 -7.85 0.02 10.44
C LEU A 24 -7.51 -1.26 11.23
N ILE A 25 -6.24 -1.41 11.64
CA ILE A 25 -5.79 -2.56 12.45
C ILE A 25 -6.46 -2.53 13.83
N ALA A 26 -6.46 -1.38 14.51
CA ALA A 26 -7.05 -1.22 15.84
C ALA A 26 -8.55 -1.55 15.85
N HIS A 27 -9.26 -1.22 14.77
CA HIS A 27 -10.68 -1.53 14.59
C HIS A 27 -10.94 -2.89 13.91
N ARG A 28 -9.89 -3.69 13.63
CA ARG A 28 -9.98 -4.99 12.93
C ARG A 28 -10.83 -4.91 11.66
N ALA A 29 -10.55 -3.92 10.83
CA ALA A 29 -11.24 -3.69 9.56
C ALA A 29 -10.86 -4.77 8.52
N LYS A 30 -11.29 -6.00 8.76
CA LYS A 30 -10.94 -7.18 7.98
C LYS A 30 -11.28 -6.97 6.49
N GLY A 31 -10.31 -7.25 5.63
CA GLY A 31 -10.43 -7.07 4.19
C GLY A 31 -10.17 -5.64 3.70
N ALA A 32 -9.90 -4.69 4.59
CA ALA A 32 -9.40 -3.38 4.18
C ALA A 32 -8.01 -3.51 3.55
N VAL A 33 -7.75 -2.72 2.51
CA VAL A 33 -6.45 -2.63 1.84
C VAL A 33 -6.01 -1.17 1.84
N ILE A 34 -4.81 -0.90 2.37
CA ILE A 34 -4.13 0.37 2.15
C ILE A 34 -3.12 0.24 1.02
N GLY A 35 -3.23 1.12 0.03
CA GLY A 35 -2.45 1.06 -1.20
C GLY A 35 -1.22 1.94 -1.21
N MET A 36 -0.20 1.49 -1.94
CA MET A 36 0.96 2.28 -2.38
C MET A 36 1.76 2.92 -1.24
N MET A 37 2.01 2.14 -0.18
CA MET A 37 2.96 2.51 0.85
C MET A 37 4.38 2.38 0.31
N VAL A 38 5.10 3.51 0.26
CA VAL A 38 6.47 3.53 -0.24
C VAL A 38 7.41 3.11 0.89
N ASP A 39 7.86 1.86 0.82
CA ASP A 39 8.78 1.25 1.77
C ASP A 39 9.70 0.27 1.03
N PRO A 40 10.80 0.76 0.43
CA PRO A 40 11.69 -0.05 -0.38
C PRO A 40 12.31 -1.21 0.40
N GLU A 41 12.72 -0.95 1.65
CA GLU A 41 13.32 -1.96 2.52
C GLU A 41 12.32 -3.08 2.84
N ALA A 42 11.06 -2.75 3.13
CA ALA A 42 10.05 -3.77 3.39
C ALA A 42 9.68 -4.55 2.12
N ALA A 43 9.57 -3.89 0.96
CA ALA A 43 9.28 -4.56 -0.31
C ALA A 43 10.40 -5.50 -0.76
N GLU A 44 11.66 -5.09 -0.62
CA GLU A 44 12.84 -5.92 -0.91
C GLU A 44 12.93 -7.12 0.04
N ARG A 45 12.73 -6.90 1.34
CA ARG A 45 12.70 -7.99 2.33
C ARG A 45 11.58 -8.98 2.07
N ALA A 46 10.38 -8.50 1.75
CA ALA A 46 9.27 -9.38 1.39
C ALA A 46 9.61 -10.23 0.16
N THR A 47 10.25 -9.62 -0.85
CA THR A 47 10.70 -10.36 -2.04
C THR A 47 11.75 -11.42 -1.70
N ALA A 48 12.70 -11.11 -0.81
CA ALA A 48 13.74 -12.05 -0.38
C ALA A 48 13.17 -13.22 0.46
N LEU A 49 12.14 -12.97 1.26
CA LEU A 49 11.48 -13.99 2.09
C LEU A 49 10.53 -14.88 1.30
N GLY A 50 9.85 -14.33 0.29
CA GLY A 50 8.90 -15.06 -0.55
C GLY A 50 7.45 -15.00 -0.08
N GLU A 51 6.53 -15.38 -0.96
CA GLU A 51 5.11 -15.49 -0.64
C GLU A 51 4.86 -16.55 0.44
N GLY A 52 3.91 -16.26 1.33
CA GLY A 52 3.58 -17.11 2.46
C GLY A 52 4.52 -16.96 3.66
N ALA A 53 5.64 -16.24 3.57
CA ALA A 53 6.48 -15.96 4.73
C ALA A 53 5.91 -14.82 5.60
N LEU A 54 6.35 -14.75 6.85
CA LEU A 54 6.05 -13.65 7.77
C LEU A 54 7.15 -12.59 7.67
N LEU A 55 6.74 -11.36 7.42
CA LEU A 55 7.59 -10.17 7.42
C LEU A 55 7.56 -9.55 8.83
N ASP A 56 8.55 -9.92 9.65
CA ASP A 56 8.70 -9.41 11.02
C ASP A 56 9.42 -8.04 11.03
N CYS A 57 8.79 -7.04 10.44
CA CYS A 57 9.24 -5.67 10.53
C CYS A 57 8.07 -4.68 10.46
N GLY A 58 8.20 -3.54 11.13
CA GLY A 58 7.26 -2.45 10.94
C GLY A 58 7.28 -1.89 9.52
N ILE A 59 6.11 -1.60 8.96
CA ILE A 59 5.96 -1.04 7.62
C ILE A 59 5.59 0.45 7.64
N GLY A 60 6.08 1.21 6.66
CA GLY A 60 5.78 2.63 6.50
C GLY A 60 6.60 3.56 7.40
N ALA A 61 6.20 4.83 7.47
CA ALA A 61 6.86 5.89 8.24
C ALA A 61 8.36 6.12 7.91
N LYS A 62 8.83 5.70 6.74
CA LYS A 62 10.25 5.80 6.34
C LYS A 62 10.75 7.23 6.10
N VAL A 63 9.89 8.08 5.56
CA VAL A 63 10.16 9.51 5.42
C VAL A 63 9.55 10.18 6.63
N GLY A 64 10.21 10.00 7.77
CA GLY A 64 9.72 10.43 9.08
C GLY A 64 9.43 11.92 9.11
N TYR A 65 8.15 12.26 8.92
CA TYR A 65 7.62 13.56 9.29
C TYR A 65 6.94 13.37 10.65
N ALA A 66 7.35 14.17 11.63
CA ALA A 66 6.71 14.30 12.95
C ALA A 66 6.50 12.99 13.77
N GLY A 67 7.58 12.25 14.06
CA GLY A 67 7.54 11.22 15.11
C GLY A 67 6.72 9.96 14.78
N GLU A 68 6.30 9.80 13.53
CA GLU A 68 5.64 8.58 13.07
C GLU A 68 6.57 7.37 13.20
N THR A 69 6.06 6.31 13.81
CA THR A 69 6.75 5.03 13.92
C THR A 69 6.19 4.05 12.91
N PRO A 70 7.00 3.13 12.37
CA PRO A 70 6.53 2.04 11.51
C PRO A 70 5.42 1.22 12.20
N VAL A 71 4.47 0.70 11.41
CA VAL A 71 3.38 -0.13 11.93
C VAL A 71 3.86 -1.56 12.09
N GLU A 72 4.12 -1.96 13.32
CA GLU A 72 4.46 -3.33 13.67
C GLU A 72 3.20 -4.19 13.76
N ALA A 73 3.21 -5.30 13.03
CA ALA A 73 2.17 -6.32 13.02
C ALA A 73 2.75 -7.64 12.45
N LYS A 74 1.98 -8.73 12.51
CA LYS A 74 2.38 -10.01 11.90
C LYS A 74 2.03 -9.99 10.42
N TRP A 75 2.88 -9.36 9.63
CA TRP A 75 2.64 -9.18 8.21
C TRP A 75 2.91 -10.48 7.43
N ARG A 76 1.86 -11.22 7.08
CA ARG A 76 1.97 -12.34 6.13
C ARG A 76 2.13 -11.79 4.72
N ILE A 77 3.13 -12.26 3.98
CA ILE A 77 3.31 -11.91 2.58
C ILE A 77 2.30 -12.72 1.75
N VAL A 78 1.32 -12.05 1.18
CA VAL A 78 0.22 -12.68 0.44
C VAL A 78 0.54 -12.81 -1.04
N ARG A 79 1.17 -11.77 -1.61
CA ARG A 79 1.60 -11.72 -3.01
C ARG A 79 2.84 -10.88 -3.18
N LEU A 80 3.68 -11.26 -4.14
CA LEU A 80 4.82 -10.48 -4.61
C LEU A 80 4.59 -10.00 -6.04
N GLY A 81 5.07 -8.80 -6.33
CA GLY A 81 4.92 -8.16 -7.63
C GLY A 81 6.24 -7.53 -8.06
N SER A 82 6.54 -7.63 -9.34
CA SER A 82 7.78 -7.05 -9.90
C SER A 82 7.79 -5.52 -10.01
N GLY A 83 6.62 -4.89 -9.84
CA GLY A 83 6.37 -3.48 -10.19
C GLY A 83 6.59 -3.14 -11.67
N ASN A 84 6.60 -4.15 -12.54
CA ASN A 84 6.65 -4.01 -13.99
C ASN A 84 5.28 -4.34 -14.59
N PHE A 85 4.47 -3.31 -14.83
CA PHE A 85 3.14 -3.45 -15.40
C PHE A 85 2.87 -2.33 -16.42
N THR A 86 1.84 -2.54 -17.25
CA THR A 86 1.43 -1.56 -18.26
C THR A 86 0.12 -0.94 -17.81
N GLY A 87 0.05 0.40 -17.78
CA GLY A 87 -1.18 1.12 -17.46
C GLY A 87 -2.27 0.85 -18.49
N SER A 88 -3.47 0.56 -18.01
CA SER A 88 -4.66 0.34 -18.84
C SER A 88 -5.63 1.53 -18.81
N GLY A 89 -5.39 2.50 -17.92
CA GLY A 89 -6.26 3.65 -17.71
C GLY A 89 -6.18 4.72 -18.82
N PRO A 90 -7.22 5.57 -18.96
CA PRO A 90 -7.29 6.60 -20.00
C PRO A 90 -6.20 7.68 -19.92
N MET A 91 -5.58 7.89 -18.75
CA MET A 91 -4.42 8.79 -18.60
C MET A 91 -3.06 8.14 -18.94
N TYR A 92 -2.93 6.82 -18.80
CA TYR A 92 -1.65 6.11 -18.88
C TYR A 92 -1.67 4.94 -19.88
N GLY A 93 -2.63 4.92 -20.80
CA GLY A 93 -2.81 3.83 -21.76
C GLY A 93 -1.51 3.51 -22.49
N GLY A 94 -0.92 2.35 -22.18
CA GLY A 94 0.34 1.87 -22.76
C GLY A 94 1.63 2.33 -22.05
N ALA A 95 1.54 3.11 -20.98
CA ALA A 95 2.70 3.49 -20.19
C ALA A 95 3.26 2.28 -19.43
N LYS A 96 4.56 2.04 -19.58
CA LYS A 96 5.27 0.98 -18.85
C LYS A 96 5.80 1.54 -17.53
N PHE A 97 5.29 0.99 -16.43
CA PHE A 97 5.75 1.33 -15.10
C PHE A 97 6.88 0.38 -14.68
N HIS A 98 7.89 0.95 -14.01
CA HIS A 98 9.05 0.22 -13.48
C HIS A 98 9.35 0.70 -12.06
N ILE A 99 8.44 0.33 -11.14
CA ILE A 99 8.47 0.83 -9.76
C ILE A 99 9.24 -0.06 -8.79
N GLY A 100 9.84 -1.15 -9.29
CA GLY A 100 10.62 -2.09 -8.49
C GLY A 100 9.72 -3.04 -7.68
N PRO A 101 10.30 -3.82 -6.75
CA PRO A 101 9.55 -4.84 -6.02
C PRO A 101 8.37 -4.24 -5.28
N MET A 102 7.28 -5.00 -5.28
CA MET A 102 6.04 -4.73 -4.60
C MET A 102 5.62 -5.95 -3.78
N ALA A 103 4.92 -5.73 -2.69
CA ALA A 103 4.38 -6.80 -1.87
C ALA A 103 2.98 -6.42 -1.35
N LEU A 104 2.05 -7.37 -1.44
CA LEU A 104 0.83 -7.32 -0.66
C LEU A 104 1.09 -8.08 0.63
N VAL A 105 0.97 -7.39 1.76
CA VAL A 105 1.09 -7.98 3.08
C VAL A 105 -0.23 -7.87 3.82
N THR A 106 -0.56 -8.86 4.66
CA THR A 106 -1.78 -8.86 5.48
C THR A 106 -1.39 -9.12 6.92
N ASP A 107 -1.86 -8.29 7.83
CA ASP A 107 -1.74 -8.55 9.26
C ASP A 107 -2.64 -9.74 9.63
N GLU A 108 -2.05 -10.80 10.17
CA GLU A 108 -2.75 -12.03 10.53
C GLU A 108 -3.82 -11.82 11.60
N ASP A 109 -3.61 -10.86 12.50
CA ASP A 109 -4.48 -10.65 13.65
C ASP A 109 -5.73 -9.81 13.27
N SER A 110 -5.58 -8.76 12.46
CA SER A 110 -6.69 -7.89 12.04
C SER A 110 -7.31 -8.25 10.68
N GLY A 111 -6.57 -8.94 9.80
CA GLY A 111 -6.96 -9.17 8.41
C GLY A 111 -6.93 -7.91 7.53
N VAL A 112 -6.25 -6.85 7.98
CA VAL A 112 -5.99 -5.63 7.20
C VAL A 112 -4.76 -5.85 6.33
N SER A 113 -4.82 -5.40 5.07
CA SER A 113 -3.73 -5.55 4.12
C SER A 113 -3.10 -4.22 3.73
N ALA A 114 -1.82 -4.26 3.37
CA ALA A 114 -1.07 -3.13 2.88
C ALA A 114 -0.31 -3.52 1.60
N VAL A 115 -0.29 -2.61 0.61
CA VAL A 115 0.53 -2.74 -0.59
C VAL A 115 1.79 -1.91 -0.44
N LEU A 116 2.93 -2.58 -0.38
CA LEU A 116 4.26 -2.00 -0.32
C LEU A 116 4.81 -1.81 -1.74
N ALA A 117 5.50 -0.69 -1.97
CA ALA A 117 6.17 -0.41 -3.23
C ALA A 117 7.57 0.18 -2.99
N ALA A 118 8.52 -0.18 -3.85
CA ALA A 118 9.90 0.31 -3.75
C ALA A 118 10.11 1.74 -4.28
N LYS A 119 9.20 2.27 -5.10
CA LYS A 119 9.29 3.65 -5.61
C LYS A 119 7.97 4.39 -5.43
N ARG A 120 8.08 5.72 -5.27
CA ARG A 120 6.92 6.62 -5.30
C ARG A 120 6.24 6.53 -6.65
N ILE A 121 4.93 6.35 -6.64
CA ILE A 121 4.07 6.37 -7.81
C ILE A 121 2.70 6.90 -7.40
N GLN A 122 2.10 7.69 -8.28
CA GLN A 122 0.71 8.12 -8.13
C GLN A 122 -0.20 6.91 -8.34
N ALA A 123 -1.08 6.62 -7.37
CA ALA A 123 -2.03 5.51 -7.43
C ALA A 123 -3.19 5.78 -8.41
N ASN A 124 -2.87 6.23 -9.62
CA ASN A 124 -3.83 6.70 -10.62
C ASN A 124 -4.27 5.60 -11.60
N ASP A 125 -3.76 4.38 -11.46
CA ASP A 125 -4.15 3.24 -12.29
C ASP A 125 -4.49 2.01 -11.44
N LYS A 126 -5.62 1.39 -11.76
CA LYS A 126 -6.10 0.15 -11.10
C LYS A 126 -5.15 -1.02 -11.38
N GLU A 127 -4.41 -0.98 -12.48
CA GLU A 127 -3.45 -2.03 -12.82
C GLU A 127 -2.34 -2.18 -11.76
N MET A 128 -2.07 -1.13 -10.98
CA MET A 128 -1.11 -1.19 -9.87
C MET A 128 -1.54 -2.17 -8.78
N PHE A 129 -2.85 -2.27 -8.54
CA PHE A 129 -3.44 -3.20 -7.56
C PHE A 129 -3.60 -4.58 -8.17
N ARG A 130 -4.07 -4.66 -9.43
CA ARG A 130 -4.22 -5.94 -10.13
C ARG A 130 -2.89 -6.66 -10.33
N HIS A 131 -1.81 -5.92 -10.55
CA HIS A 131 -0.46 -6.46 -10.64
C HIS A 131 -0.02 -7.22 -9.38
N ILE A 132 -0.54 -6.83 -8.21
CA ILE A 132 -0.30 -7.51 -6.94
C ILE A 132 -1.48 -8.40 -6.50
N GLY A 133 -2.39 -8.71 -7.43
CA GLY A 133 -3.53 -9.60 -7.20
C GLY A 133 -4.68 -9.00 -6.39
N VAL A 134 -4.71 -7.68 -6.21
CA VAL A 134 -5.84 -6.97 -5.57
C VAL A 134 -6.76 -6.46 -6.67
N GLU A 135 -8.01 -6.92 -6.70
CA GLU A 135 -9.05 -6.30 -7.53
C GLU A 135 -9.71 -5.15 -6.76
N PRO A 136 -9.49 -3.87 -7.13
CA PRO A 136 -10.01 -2.72 -6.37
C PRO A 136 -11.53 -2.73 -6.19
N ALA A 137 -12.27 -3.33 -7.12
CA ALA A 137 -13.73 -3.42 -7.05
C ALA A 137 -14.24 -4.40 -5.98
N GLU A 138 -13.42 -5.36 -5.57
CA GLU A 138 -13.77 -6.39 -4.57
C GLU A 138 -13.31 -6.01 -3.16
N VAL A 139 -12.51 -4.95 -3.03
CA VAL A 139 -12.01 -4.48 -1.73
C VAL A 139 -13.09 -3.65 -1.01
N PRO A 140 -13.54 -4.06 0.20
CA PRO A 140 -14.57 -3.34 0.94
C PRO A 140 -14.12 -1.93 1.36
N ILE A 141 -12.85 -1.78 1.74
CA ILE A 141 -12.24 -0.50 2.12
C ILE A 141 -10.88 -0.40 1.44
N LEU A 142 -10.80 0.41 0.38
CA LEU A 142 -9.54 0.71 -0.30
C LEU A 142 -9.11 2.14 0.04
N VAL A 143 -7.99 2.26 0.75
CA VAL A 143 -7.39 3.55 1.12
C VAL A 143 -6.25 3.85 0.15
N LEU A 144 -6.30 5.01 -0.50
CA LEU A 144 -5.28 5.47 -1.44
C LEU A 144 -4.65 6.76 -0.94
N LYS A 145 -3.33 6.89 -1.12
CA LYS A 145 -2.65 8.18 -0.97
C LYS A 145 -2.90 9.00 -2.24
N SER A 146 -3.69 10.08 -2.14
CA SER A 146 -3.71 11.12 -3.16
C SER A 146 -2.54 12.07 -2.88
N THR A 147 -1.66 12.29 -3.87
CA THR A 147 -0.74 13.42 -3.85
C THR A 147 -0.97 14.27 -5.08
#